data_AF-A0A1T5IAV5-F1
#
_entry.id   AF-A0A1T5IAV5-F1
#
_cell.length_a   1.000
_cell.length_b   1.000
_cell.length_c   1.000
_cell.angle_alpha   90.00
_cell.angle_beta   90.00
_cell.angle_gamma   90.00
#
_symmetry.space_group_name_H-M   'P 1'
#
loop_
_entity.id
_entity.type
_entity.pdbx_description
1 polymer ?
#
loop_
_entity_poly.entity_id
_entity_poly.type
_entity_poly.pdbx_seq_one_letter_code
_entity_poly.pdbx_strand_id
1 'polypeptide(L)'
;MSDVVSLELLLDRATEDAVRAEWAALADAGMSSLAPHTSPSNRPHVTLLVRPTLAPLDAGLLARIAATLPLAVTLGEPILFGDGDRRVFVRPVALTPELEELHRMLHAGVAVGEGPDRREVAGARGSQDVPLRASDRTGAFEGDDSPMDEDAPHTRPGEWTPHVTLARRLRVSDIPAARALVSGELHGRVTALRRWDAASKTVTELVG
;
A
#
# COMPACT_ATOMS: atom_id res chain seq x y z
N MET A 1 -14.36 -0.12 5.72
CA MET A 1 -13.01 0.10 5.19
C MET A 1 -12.84 1.59 5.18
N SER A 2 -11.76 2.12 5.75
CA SER A 2 -11.46 3.54 5.65
C SER A 2 -11.35 3.91 4.18
N ASP A 3 -12.02 4.99 3.79
CA ASP A 3 -11.92 5.56 2.45
C ASP A 3 -10.49 6.11 2.32
N VAL A 4 -9.62 5.35 1.65
CA VAL A 4 -8.22 5.72 1.42
C VAL A 4 -7.91 5.72 -0.07
N VAL A 5 -6.97 6.57 -0.44
CA VAL A 5 -6.37 6.67 -1.76
C VAL A 5 -4.88 6.37 -1.63
N SER A 6 -4.33 5.58 -2.54
CA SER A 6 -2.90 5.32 -2.63
C SER A 6 -2.33 5.73 -3.99
N LEU A 7 -1.06 6.15 -3.98
CA LEU A 7 -0.22 6.29 -5.16
C LEU A 7 0.83 5.19 -5.16
N GLU A 8 0.91 4.45 -6.26
CA GLU A 8 1.61 3.16 -6.31
C GLU A 8 2.45 3.06 -7.59
N LEU A 9 3.71 2.67 -7.44
CA LEU A 9 4.59 2.33 -8.56
C LEU A 9 4.34 0.89 -9.01
N LEU A 10 4.30 0.69 -10.32
CA LEU A 10 4.13 -0.61 -10.94
C LEU A 10 5.46 -1.12 -11.48
N LEU A 11 5.70 -2.40 -11.21
CA LEU A 11 6.89 -3.11 -11.69
C LEU A 11 6.79 -3.36 -13.21
N ASP A 12 7.94 -3.51 -13.85
CA ASP A 12 8.00 -4.10 -15.19
C ASP A 12 7.41 -5.52 -15.18
N ARG A 13 7.04 -6.00 -16.37
CA ARG A 13 6.35 -7.28 -16.51
C ARG A 13 7.17 -8.46 -15.98
N ALA A 14 8.48 -8.48 -16.22
CA ALA A 14 9.32 -9.60 -15.80
C ALA A 14 9.41 -9.71 -14.28
N THR A 15 9.57 -8.58 -13.61
CA THR A 15 9.65 -8.49 -12.14
C THR A 15 8.28 -8.75 -11.52
N GLU A 16 7.20 -8.27 -12.13
CA GLU A 16 5.84 -8.61 -11.72
C GLU A 16 5.59 -10.12 -11.80
N ASP A 17 5.93 -10.74 -12.93
CA ASP A 17 5.75 -12.19 -13.15
C ASP A 17 6.55 -12.99 -12.11
N ALA A 18 7.76 -12.54 -11.75
CA ALA A 18 8.57 -13.14 -10.68
C ALA A 18 7.89 -13.06 -9.31
N VAL A 19 7.38 -11.88 -8.92
CA VAL A 19 6.63 -11.73 -7.65
C VAL A 19 5.35 -12.56 -7.64
N ARG A 20 4.66 -12.67 -8.78
CA ARG A 20 3.47 -13.53 -8.91
C ARG A 20 3.81 -15.01 -8.77
N ALA A 21 4.96 -15.44 -9.26
CA ALA A 21 5.45 -16.81 -9.06
C ALA A 21 5.71 -17.10 -7.57
N GLU A 22 6.26 -16.14 -6.83
CA GLU A 22 6.43 -16.25 -5.36
C GLU A 22 5.09 -16.33 -4.64
N TRP A 23 4.11 -15.52 -5.05
CA TRP A 23 2.75 -15.61 -4.52
C TRP A 23 2.14 -16.99 -4.78
N ALA A 24 2.30 -17.54 -5.98
CA ALA A 24 1.82 -18.88 -6.32
C ALA A 24 2.50 -19.94 -5.45
N ALA A 25 3.83 -19.90 -5.32
CA ALA A 25 4.58 -20.86 -4.49
C ALA A 25 4.12 -20.87 -3.02
N LEU A 26 3.88 -19.69 -2.43
CA LEU A 26 3.33 -19.58 -1.08
C LEU A 26 1.91 -20.17 -0.98
N ALA A 27 1.06 -19.90 -1.97
CA ALA A 27 -0.31 -20.42 -2.00
C ALA A 27 -0.35 -21.95 -2.17
N ASP A 28 0.49 -22.50 -3.05
CA ASP A 28 0.60 -23.94 -3.30
C ASP A 28 1.11 -24.69 -2.05
N ALA A 29 1.92 -24.04 -1.23
CA ALA A 29 2.35 -24.55 0.07
C ALA A 29 1.31 -24.39 1.20
N GLY A 30 0.10 -23.90 0.88
CA GLY A 30 -0.99 -23.69 1.84
C GLY A 30 -0.79 -22.51 2.79
N MET A 31 0.14 -21.60 2.48
CA MET A 31 0.45 -20.42 3.29
C MET A 31 -0.41 -19.21 2.88
N SER A 32 -0.39 -18.16 3.71
CA SER A 32 -0.96 -16.87 3.32
C SER A 32 -0.21 -16.33 2.10
N SER A 33 -0.96 -15.84 1.11
CA SER A 33 -0.43 -15.28 -0.14
C SER A 33 -1.41 -14.26 -0.71
N LEU A 34 -0.93 -13.36 -1.57
CA LEU A 34 -1.77 -12.47 -2.37
C LEU A 34 -2.30 -13.12 -3.68
N ALA A 35 -1.82 -14.31 -4.06
CA ALA A 35 -2.21 -14.99 -5.31
C ALA A 35 -3.73 -15.14 -5.53
N PRO A 36 -4.57 -15.47 -4.52
CA PRO A 36 -6.00 -15.66 -4.75
C PRO A 36 -6.76 -14.39 -5.18
N HIS A 37 -6.17 -13.21 -5.01
CA HIS A 37 -6.79 -11.94 -5.36
C HIS A 37 -6.33 -11.47 -6.74
N THR A 38 -7.13 -11.72 -7.78
CA THR A 38 -6.80 -11.41 -9.18
C THR A 38 -7.27 -10.04 -9.65
N SER A 39 -7.91 -9.24 -8.78
CA SER A 39 -8.31 -7.86 -9.07
C SER A 39 -7.10 -7.04 -9.58
N PRO A 40 -7.28 -6.14 -10.57
CA PRO A 40 -6.22 -5.22 -11.01
C PRO A 40 -5.61 -4.40 -9.87
N SER A 41 -6.39 -4.07 -8.83
CA SER A 41 -5.90 -3.39 -7.63
C SER A 41 -4.86 -4.20 -6.85
N ASN A 42 -4.83 -5.53 -7.00
CA ASN A 42 -3.88 -6.42 -6.35
C ASN A 42 -2.66 -6.76 -7.24
N ARG A 43 -2.40 -6.01 -8.31
CA ARG A 43 -1.14 -6.10 -9.07
C ARG A 43 0.07 -5.80 -8.13
N PRO A 44 1.20 -6.52 -8.20
CA PRO A 44 2.41 -6.19 -7.43
C PRO A 44 2.84 -4.73 -7.61
N HIS A 45 3.06 -4.02 -6.50
CA HIS A 45 3.34 -2.59 -6.50
C HIS A 45 4.21 -2.18 -5.30
N VAL A 46 4.79 -0.99 -5.41
CA VAL A 46 5.44 -0.27 -4.31
C VAL A 46 4.61 0.95 -3.96
N THR A 47 4.15 1.06 -2.72
CA THR A 47 3.33 2.18 -2.27
C THR A 47 4.19 3.40 -1.95
N LEU A 48 3.90 4.55 -2.58
CA LEU A 48 4.59 5.82 -2.35
C LEU A 48 3.89 6.70 -1.31
N LEU A 49 2.55 6.68 -1.32
CA LEU A 49 1.72 7.54 -0.51
C LEU A 49 0.38 6.87 -0.25
N VAL A 50 -0.15 7.01 0.97
CA VAL A 50 -1.52 6.67 1.33
C VAL A 50 -2.11 7.80 2.15
N ARG A 51 -3.27 8.30 1.74
CA ARG A 51 -4.06 9.34 2.44
C ARG A 51 -5.54 8.98 2.44
N PRO A 52 -6.38 9.58 3.30
CA PRO A 52 -7.83 9.44 3.20
C PRO A 52 -8.40 10.03 1.90
N THR A 53 -7.90 11.21 1.50
CA THR A 53 -8.29 11.89 0.25
C THR A 53 -7.08 12.44 -0.49
N LEU A 54 -7.24 12.62 -1.81
CA LEU A 54 -6.20 13.12 -2.70
C LEU A 54 -6.79 14.02 -3.78
N ALA A 55 -6.27 15.24 -3.89
CA ALA A 55 -6.60 16.11 -5.02
C ALA A 55 -6.07 15.49 -6.34
N PRO A 56 -6.65 15.83 -7.50
CA PRO A 56 -6.06 15.48 -8.79
C PRO A 56 -4.60 15.95 -8.88
N LEU A 57 -3.72 15.10 -9.42
CA LEU A 57 -2.31 15.44 -9.56
C LEU A 57 -2.12 16.45 -10.70
N ASP A 58 -1.26 17.44 -10.44
CA ASP A 58 -0.85 18.44 -11.43
C ASP A 58 -0.13 17.81 -12.63
N ALA A 59 -0.43 18.27 -13.85
CA ALA A 59 0.14 17.72 -15.07
C ALA A 59 1.67 17.91 -15.16
N GLY A 60 2.20 19.00 -14.62
CA GLY A 60 3.63 19.25 -14.53
C GLY A 60 4.31 18.31 -13.53
N LEU A 61 3.67 17.95 -12.42
CA LEU A 61 4.15 16.89 -11.53
C LEU A 61 4.18 15.54 -12.25
N LEU A 62 3.10 15.15 -12.93
CA LEU A 62 3.04 13.90 -13.68
C LEU A 62 4.11 13.83 -14.78
N ALA A 63 4.35 14.93 -15.49
CA ALA A 63 5.41 15.01 -16.50
C ALA A 63 6.81 14.84 -15.90
N ARG A 64 7.08 15.41 -14.72
CA ARG A 64 8.36 15.20 -14.02
C ARG A 64 8.53 13.75 -13.57
N ILE A 65 7.48 13.12 -13.03
CA ILE A 65 7.50 11.71 -12.66
C ILE A 65 7.76 10.85 -13.91
N ALA A 66 7.07 11.11 -15.02
CA ALA A 66 7.27 10.39 -16.27
C ALA A 66 8.73 10.46 -16.76
N ALA A 67 9.39 11.60 -16.61
CA ALA A 67 10.79 11.77 -16.98
C ALA A 67 11.78 10.96 -16.13
N THR A 68 11.37 10.46 -14.96
CA THR A 68 12.18 9.55 -14.12
C THR A 68 12.03 8.08 -14.48
N LEU A 69 11.01 7.72 -15.27
CA LEU A 69 10.68 6.35 -15.59
C LEU A 69 11.24 5.94 -16.98
N PRO A 70 11.66 4.67 -17.15
CA PRO A 70 11.67 3.61 -16.15
C PRO A 70 12.85 3.72 -15.16
N LEU A 71 12.58 3.51 -13.88
CA LEU A 71 13.59 3.58 -12.81
C LEU A 71 13.99 2.18 -12.34
N ALA A 72 15.29 1.91 -12.26
CA ALA A 72 15.81 0.63 -11.78
C ALA A 72 15.51 0.43 -10.28
N VAL A 73 15.13 -0.79 -9.90
CA VAL A 73 14.87 -1.19 -8.51
C VAL A 73 15.46 -2.56 -8.21
N THR A 74 15.88 -2.75 -6.97
CA THR A 74 16.27 -4.07 -6.43
C THR A 74 15.30 -4.43 -5.31
N LEU A 75 14.61 -5.56 -5.45
CA LEU A 75 13.81 -6.17 -4.40
C LEU A 75 14.71 -7.16 -3.64
N GLY A 76 15.04 -6.81 -2.40
CA GLY A 76 15.94 -7.59 -1.55
C GLY A 76 15.31 -8.85 -0.96
N GLU A 77 16.09 -9.50 -0.10
CA GLU A 77 15.66 -10.66 0.68
C GLU A 77 14.41 -10.35 1.52
N PRO A 78 13.43 -11.27 1.62
CA PRO A 78 12.18 -10.98 2.29
C PRO A 78 12.32 -10.67 3.79
N ILE A 79 11.55 -9.68 4.25
CA ILE A 79 11.47 -9.27 5.65
C ILE A 79 10.03 -9.37 6.17
N LEU A 80 9.88 -9.19 7.48
CA LEU A 80 8.60 -9.29 8.18
C LEU A 80 8.26 -7.97 8.85
N PHE A 81 7.00 -7.54 8.73
CA PHE A 81 6.45 -6.43 9.52
C PHE A 81 5.39 -6.93 10.51
N GLY A 82 5.19 -6.13 11.57
CA GLY A 82 4.22 -6.37 12.63
C GLY A 82 4.75 -7.28 13.76
N ASP A 83 3.88 -7.53 14.73
CA ASP A 83 4.12 -8.35 15.92
C ASP A 83 3.09 -9.51 16.01
N GLY A 84 3.08 -10.28 17.12
CA GLY A 84 2.08 -11.35 17.36
C GLY A 84 2.40 -12.74 16.80
N ASP A 85 1.40 -13.49 16.34
CA ASP A 85 1.52 -14.83 15.73
C ASP A 85 1.40 -14.80 14.19
N ARG A 86 0.98 -13.66 13.63
CA ARG A 86 0.88 -13.38 12.20
C ARG A 86 1.78 -12.21 11.82
N ARG A 87 2.39 -12.28 10.64
CA ARG A 87 3.24 -11.22 10.11
C ARG A 87 2.87 -10.86 8.69
N VAL A 88 3.20 -9.64 8.30
CA VAL A 88 3.21 -9.24 6.89
C VAL A 88 4.56 -9.62 6.32
N PHE A 89 4.58 -10.42 5.26
CA PHE A 89 5.78 -10.88 4.58
C PHE A 89 5.95 -10.09 3.28
N VAL A 90 7.11 -9.47 3.09
CA VAL A 90 7.34 -8.50 2.01
C VAL A 90 8.73 -8.67 1.42
N ARG A 91 8.91 -8.26 0.17
CA ARG A 91 10.24 -7.93 -0.36
C ARG A 91 10.52 -6.45 -0.11
N PRO A 92 11.57 -6.09 0.65
CA PRO A 92 11.99 -4.70 0.74
C PRO A 92 12.54 -4.25 -0.62
N VAL A 93 12.34 -2.99 -0.97
CA VAL A 93 12.96 -2.37 -2.14
C VAL A 93 14.15 -1.55 -1.66
N ALA A 94 15.30 -1.67 -2.31
CA ALA A 94 16.46 -0.86 -1.97
C ALA A 94 16.14 0.64 -2.20
N LEU A 95 16.31 1.45 -1.16
CA LEU A 95 16.09 2.90 -1.24
C LEU A 95 17.32 3.58 -1.85
N THR A 96 17.34 3.70 -3.18
CA THR A 96 18.38 4.44 -3.90
C THR A 96 18.08 5.95 -3.86
N PRO A 97 19.09 6.82 -4.08
CA PRO A 97 18.87 8.26 -4.15
C PRO A 97 17.81 8.69 -5.17
N GLU A 98 17.72 7.99 -6.30
CA GLU A 98 16.74 8.28 -7.35
C GLU A 98 15.31 7.92 -6.91
N LEU A 99 15.14 6.80 -6.20
CA LEU A 99 13.83 6.39 -5.67
C LEU A 99 13.38 7.30 -4.53
N GLU A 100 14.31 7.69 -3.66
CA GLU A 100 14.07 8.66 -2.59
C GLU A 100 13.68 10.04 -3.17
N GLU A 101 14.38 10.50 -4.20
CA GLU A 101 14.08 11.78 -4.85
C GLU A 101 12.69 11.76 -5.51
N LEU A 102 12.33 10.66 -6.20
CA LEU A 102 11.00 10.49 -6.76
C LEU A 102 9.92 10.55 -5.67
N HIS A 103 10.12 9.86 -4.56
CA HIS A 103 9.21 9.86 -3.42
C HIS A 103 9.05 11.26 -2.81
N ARG A 104 10.16 11.94 -2.54
CA ARG A 104 10.17 13.31 -2.00
C ARG A 104 9.50 14.31 -2.95
N MET A 105 9.78 14.21 -4.25
CA MET A 105 9.16 15.05 -5.28
C MET A 105 7.65 14.86 -5.33
N LEU A 106 7.17 13.62 -5.26
CA LEU A 106 5.74 13.33 -5.23
C LEU A 106 5.08 13.92 -3.98
N HIS A 107 5.65 13.70 -2.80
CA HIS A 107 5.12 14.24 -1.55
C HIS A 107 5.07 15.78 -1.54
N ALA A 108 6.09 16.43 -2.09
CA ALA A 108 6.13 17.89 -2.21
C ALA A 108 5.12 18.45 -3.24
N GLY A 109 4.71 17.66 -4.23
CA GLY A 109 3.81 18.08 -5.31
C GLY A 109 2.34 17.71 -5.11
N VAL A 110 2.00 16.87 -4.14
CA VAL A 110 0.65 16.35 -3.93
C VAL A 110 -0.08 17.15 -2.86
N ALA A 111 -1.15 17.84 -3.28
CA ALA A 111 -2.07 18.52 -2.37
C ALA A 111 -3.03 17.53 -1.68
N VAL A 112 -3.48 17.89 -0.47
CA VAL A 112 -4.58 17.21 0.22
C VAL A 112 -5.86 17.37 -0.59
N GLY A 113 -6.64 16.29 -0.75
CA GLY A 113 -7.94 16.36 -1.42
C GLY A 113 -9.03 16.92 -0.49
N GLU A 114 -10.04 17.57 -1.05
CA GLU A 114 -11.21 17.95 -0.25
C GLU A 114 -11.85 16.69 0.37
N GLY A 115 -11.98 16.67 1.70
CA GLY A 115 -12.71 15.63 2.42
C GLY A 115 -14.21 15.68 2.08
N PRO A 116 -14.98 14.62 2.35
CA PRO A 116 -16.44 14.69 2.21
C PRO A 116 -16.99 15.82 3.09
N ASP A 117 -17.93 16.62 2.55
CA ASP A 117 -18.52 17.75 3.27
C ASP A 117 -19.13 17.26 4.59
N ARG A 118 -18.60 17.75 5.72
CA ARG A 118 -19.04 17.36 7.07
C ARG A 118 -20.55 17.58 7.29
N ARG A 119 -21.19 18.44 6.49
CA ARG A 119 -22.63 18.72 6.56
C ARG A 119 -23.52 17.61 5.99
N GLU A 120 -23.00 16.77 5.09
CA GLU A 120 -23.80 15.73 4.45
C GLU A 120 -23.91 14.46 5.34
N VAL A 121 -22.90 14.19 6.15
CA VAL A 121 -22.83 13.02 7.04
C VAL A 121 -23.74 13.16 8.27
N ALA A 122 -24.05 14.39 8.70
CA ALA A 122 -24.90 14.67 9.85
C ALA A 122 -26.42 14.53 9.56
N GLY A 123 -26.83 14.46 8.28
CA GLY A 123 -28.24 14.36 7.88
C GLY A 123 -28.84 12.95 7.92
N ALA A 124 -28.02 11.90 8.09
CA ALA A 124 -28.46 10.52 7.90
C ALA A 124 -28.71 9.71 9.20
N ARG A 125 -28.54 10.29 10.39
CA ARG A 125 -28.91 9.62 11.65
C ARG A 125 -30.26 10.11 12.15
N GLY A 126 -31.32 9.48 11.65
CA GLY A 126 -32.64 9.51 12.28
C GLY A 126 -32.57 8.97 13.70
N SER A 127 -33.12 9.73 14.64
CA SER A 127 -33.22 9.38 16.06
C SER A 127 -34.03 8.09 16.25
N GLN A 128 -33.39 7.07 16.85
CA GLN A 128 -34.08 6.03 17.62
C GLN A 128 -33.22 5.71 18.84
N ASP A 129 -33.63 6.27 19.98
CA ASP A 129 -33.13 5.91 21.32
C ASP A 129 -33.58 4.49 21.67
N VAL A 130 -32.62 3.58 21.85
CA VAL A 130 -32.82 2.31 22.56
C VAL A 130 -31.72 2.20 23.63
N PRO A 131 -32.06 1.95 24.91
CA PRO A 131 -31.05 1.93 25.97
C PRO A 131 -30.24 0.62 25.90
N LEU A 132 -28.92 0.75 25.68
CA LEU A 132 -27.97 -0.37 25.74
C LEU A 132 -27.66 -0.71 27.20
N ARG A 133 -27.82 -2.00 27.56
CA ARG A 133 -27.34 -2.55 28.82
C ARG A 133 -25.82 -2.63 28.84
N ALA A 134 -25.25 -2.29 29.98
CA ALA A 134 -23.83 -2.40 30.26
C ALA A 134 -23.42 -3.85 30.55
N SER A 135 -22.65 -4.46 29.64
CA SER A 135 -21.62 -5.45 29.92
C SER A 135 -21.02 -5.96 28.61
N ASP A 136 -19.84 -5.44 28.26
CA ASP A 136 -18.66 -6.20 27.81
C ASP A 136 -17.68 -5.25 27.11
N ARG A 137 -16.68 -4.81 27.88
CA ARG A 137 -15.49 -4.13 27.38
C ARG A 137 -14.52 -5.18 26.85
N THR A 138 -14.05 -5.05 25.62
CA THR A 138 -12.65 -5.35 25.26
C THR A 138 -12.27 -4.59 23.98
N GLY A 139 -11.28 -3.70 24.09
CA GLY A 139 -10.47 -3.20 22.97
C GLY A 139 -11.16 -2.24 21.99
N ALA A 140 -11.71 -1.13 22.48
CA ALA A 140 -11.97 0.02 21.61
C ALA A 140 -10.62 0.56 21.13
N PHE A 141 -10.43 0.61 19.81
CA PHE A 141 -9.44 1.49 19.19
C PHE A 141 -9.81 2.90 19.65
N GLU A 142 -9.01 3.47 20.54
CA GLU A 142 -9.09 4.89 20.87
C GLU A 142 -8.96 5.65 19.55
N GLY A 143 -9.92 6.54 19.31
CA GLY A 143 -9.96 7.38 18.12
C GLY A 143 -8.66 8.17 18.06
N ASP A 144 -7.86 7.84 17.06
CA ASP A 144 -6.68 8.60 16.71
C ASP A 144 -7.15 9.98 16.22
N ASP A 145 -6.98 11.00 17.06
CA ASP A 145 -7.25 12.41 16.75
C ASP A 145 -6.19 13.00 15.80
N SER A 146 -5.39 12.12 15.16
CA SER A 146 -4.49 12.46 14.06
C SER A 146 -5.26 13.20 12.97
N PRO A 147 -4.73 14.32 12.45
CA PRO A 147 -5.41 15.07 11.42
C PRO A 147 -5.70 14.16 10.23
N MET A 148 -6.97 14.13 9.79
CA MET A 148 -7.49 13.31 8.69
C MET A 148 -6.86 13.60 7.31
N ASP A 149 -5.86 14.47 7.28
CA ASP A 149 -5.13 14.94 6.10
C ASP A 149 -3.68 14.42 6.07
N GLU A 150 -3.29 13.58 7.02
CA GLU A 150 -1.90 13.12 7.16
C GLU A 150 -1.58 11.86 6.34
N ASP A 151 -0.35 11.82 5.83
CA ASP A 151 0.22 10.62 5.20
C ASP A 151 0.27 9.45 6.17
N ALA A 152 -0.01 8.24 5.69
CA ALA A 152 0.18 7.04 6.50
C ALA A 152 1.65 6.95 6.96
N PRO A 153 1.94 6.63 8.25
CA PRO A 153 3.28 6.74 8.84
C PRO A 153 4.40 6.11 7.99
N HIS A 154 4.23 4.87 7.55
CA HIS A 154 5.22 4.12 6.77
C HIS A 154 5.35 4.55 5.29
N THR A 155 4.72 5.67 4.91
CA THR A 155 4.82 6.28 3.57
C THR A 155 5.35 7.71 3.61
N ARG A 156 5.60 8.28 4.79
CA ARG A 156 6.11 9.65 4.98
C ARG A 156 7.58 9.76 4.54
N PRO A 157 8.02 10.89 3.96
CA PRO A 157 9.43 11.16 3.75
C PRO A 157 10.24 11.00 5.04
N GLY A 158 11.36 10.28 4.99
CA GLY A 158 12.20 9.98 6.16
C GLY A 158 11.76 8.76 6.99
N GLU A 159 10.52 8.31 6.87
CA GLU A 159 9.98 7.11 7.56
C GLU A 159 9.53 6.00 6.59
N TRP A 160 9.67 6.26 5.28
CA TRP A 160 9.22 5.35 4.24
C TRP A 160 10.04 4.05 4.23
N THR A 161 9.33 2.92 4.25
CA THR A 161 9.92 1.61 4.01
C THR A 161 9.37 1.06 2.69
N PRO A 162 10.05 1.28 1.55
CA PRO A 162 9.56 0.82 0.26
C PRO A 162 9.57 -0.71 0.20
N HIS A 163 8.45 -1.31 -0.20
CA HIS A 163 8.31 -2.77 -0.22
C HIS A 163 7.24 -3.23 -1.21
N VAL A 164 7.33 -4.50 -1.60
CA VAL A 164 6.29 -5.23 -2.33
C VAL A 164 5.74 -6.33 -1.40
N THR A 165 4.43 -6.33 -1.18
CA THR A 165 3.81 -7.31 -0.28
C THR A 165 3.73 -8.69 -0.91
N LEU A 166 4.07 -9.74 -0.16
CA LEU A 166 3.91 -11.14 -0.55
C LEU A 166 2.73 -11.81 0.16
N ALA A 167 2.58 -11.54 1.45
CA ALA A 167 1.49 -12.06 2.28
C ALA A 167 1.16 -11.08 3.41
N ARG A 168 -0.12 -10.97 3.78
CA ARG A 168 -0.57 -10.06 4.85
C ARG A 168 -0.70 -10.73 6.23
N ARG A 169 -0.82 -12.06 6.29
CA ARG A 169 -1.13 -12.82 7.51
C ARG A 169 -0.38 -14.15 7.58
N LEU A 170 0.92 -14.14 7.26
CA LEU A 170 1.78 -15.32 7.33
C LEU A 170 1.90 -15.79 8.79
N ARG A 171 1.74 -17.10 9.07
CA ARG A 171 1.95 -17.63 10.42
C ARG A 171 3.42 -17.57 10.77
N VAL A 172 3.74 -17.27 12.03
CA VAL A 172 5.14 -17.36 12.50
C VAL A 172 5.72 -18.76 12.31
N SER A 173 4.90 -19.81 12.44
CA SER A 173 5.31 -21.21 12.18
C SER A 173 5.75 -21.46 10.72
N ASP A 174 5.22 -20.66 9.78
CA ASP A 174 5.44 -20.89 8.34
C ASP A 174 6.66 -20.11 7.84
N ILE A 175 7.24 -19.20 8.65
CA ILE A 175 8.35 -18.32 8.25
C ILE A 175 9.54 -19.10 7.67
N PRO A 176 10.05 -20.19 8.28
CA PRO A 176 11.19 -20.91 7.72
C PRO A 176 10.92 -21.46 6.32
N ALA A 177 9.73 -22.03 6.11
CA ALA A 177 9.33 -22.59 4.83
C ALA A 177 9.05 -21.49 3.78
N ALA A 178 8.41 -20.39 4.18
CA ALA A 178 8.18 -19.24 3.29
C ALA A 178 9.48 -18.63 2.79
N ARG A 179 10.50 -18.47 3.64
CA ARG A 179 11.82 -17.97 3.25
C ARG A 179 12.60 -18.93 2.35
N ALA A 180 12.32 -20.23 2.43
CA ALA A 180 12.92 -21.21 1.52
C ALA A 180 12.28 -21.16 0.11
N LEU A 181 11.03 -20.72 0.00
CA LEU A 181 10.32 -20.55 -1.27
C LEU A 181 10.61 -19.21 -1.95
N VAL A 182 10.97 -18.20 -1.17
CA VAL A 182 11.23 -16.83 -1.63
C VAL A 182 12.63 -16.43 -1.22
N SER A 183 13.58 -16.55 -2.15
CA SER A 183 15.01 -16.34 -1.90
C SER A 183 15.67 -15.52 -3.01
N GLY A 184 16.80 -14.90 -2.69
CA GLY A 184 17.59 -14.13 -3.64
C GLY A 184 16.98 -12.76 -3.94
N GLU A 185 17.76 -11.90 -4.59
CA GLU A 185 17.30 -10.58 -5.03
C GLU A 185 16.59 -10.67 -6.38
N LEU A 186 15.59 -9.81 -6.58
CA LEU A 186 15.03 -9.55 -7.90
C LEU A 186 15.48 -8.17 -8.37
N HIS A 187 16.06 -8.09 -9.55
CA HIS A 187 16.44 -6.83 -10.20
C HIS A 187 15.43 -6.52 -11.29
N GLY A 188 14.91 -5.29 -11.27
CA GLY A 188 13.82 -4.89 -12.14
C GLY A 188 13.76 -3.39 -12.34
N ARG A 189 12.63 -2.94 -12.86
CA ARG A 189 12.29 -1.53 -13.00
C ARG A 189 10.89 -1.26 -12.52
N VAL A 190 10.66 -0.06 -12.00
CA VAL A 190 9.32 0.52 -11.96
C VAL A 190 9.09 1.29 -13.26
N THR A 191 7.91 1.13 -13.84
CA THR A 191 7.61 1.58 -15.23
C THR A 191 6.40 2.48 -15.31
N ALA A 192 5.53 2.46 -14.30
CA ALA A 192 4.30 3.24 -14.29
C ALA A 192 3.94 3.69 -12.87
N LEU A 193 3.13 4.74 -12.79
CA LEU A 193 2.48 5.24 -11.57
C LEU A 193 0.96 5.08 -11.73
N ARG A 194 0.30 4.57 -10.71
CA ARG A 194 -1.17 4.53 -10.65
C ARG A 194 -1.71 5.13 -9.36
N ARG A 195 -3.00 5.49 -9.40
CA ARG A 195 -3.86 5.76 -8.24
C ARG A 195 -4.77 4.55 -8.01
N TRP A 196 -4.89 4.12 -6.75
CA TRP A 196 -5.99 3.27 -6.30
C TRP A 196 -6.87 4.04 -5.32
N ASP A 197 -8.19 3.92 -5.50
CA ASP A 197 -9.20 4.60 -4.72
C ASP A 197 -10.12 3.56 -4.06
N ALA A 198 -10.08 3.45 -2.73
CA ALA A 198 -10.79 2.41 -1.99
C ALA A 198 -12.32 2.57 -2.03
N ALA A 199 -12.79 3.82 -1.98
CA ALA A 199 -14.21 4.16 -1.94
C ALA A 199 -14.90 3.75 -3.23
N SER A 200 -14.30 4.10 -4.37
CA SER A 200 -14.81 3.75 -5.70
C SER A 200 -14.33 2.40 -6.22
N LYS A 201 -13.33 1.78 -5.57
CA LYS A 201 -12.59 0.59 -6.04
C LYS A 201 -11.99 0.78 -7.44
N THR A 202 -11.58 2.00 -7.75
CA THR A 202 -11.04 2.36 -9.08
C THR A 202 -9.52 2.29 -9.08
N VAL A 203 -8.97 1.88 -10.21
CA VAL A 203 -7.54 1.99 -10.52
C VAL A 203 -7.39 2.90 -11.72
N THR A 204 -6.53 3.91 -11.61
CA THR A 204 -6.24 4.87 -12.68
C THR A 204 -4.75 4.91 -12.92
N GLU A 205 -4.30 4.57 -14.11
CA GLU A 205 -2.92 4.79 -14.52
C GLU A 205 -2.70 6.29 -14.76
N LEU A 206 -1.67 6.85 -14.15
CA LEU A 206 -1.36 8.27 -14.19
C LEU A 206 -0.15 8.58 -15.07
N VAL A 207 0.80 7.65 -15.12
CA VAL A 207 2.03 7.68 -15.93
C VAL A 207 2.35 6.24 -16.29
N GLY A 208 2.70 5.96 -17.55
CA GLY A 208 2.99 4.61 -18.04
C GLY A 208 2.57 4.44 -19.48
#